data_AF-W2IEH9-F1
#
_entry.id   AF-W2IEH9-F1
#
_cell.length_a   1.000
_cell.length_b   1.000
_cell.length_c   1.000
_cell.angle_alpha   90.00
_cell.angle_beta   90.00
_cell.angle_gamma   90.00
#
_symmetry.space_group_name_H-M   'P 1'
#
loop_
_entity.id
_entity.type
_entity.pdbx_description
1 polymer ?
#
loop_
_entity_poly.entity_id
_entity_poly.type
_entity_poly.pdbx_seq_one_letter_code
_entity_poly.pdbx_strand_id
1 'polypeptide(L)'
;AGTNLFESPGFSKWVTYVTKNSNEAPEMAIFSTLAFHYSDDALARILLTAKETDSTKDLATKLEGLQLKSWVDAGKTPDNVFKFLSLEKAGTKAFANPQFARWTDFISQSKTQNADMAMYITLGTHYSDEALAKMFAAAKEVESTKTLATRMEGIQLTNWVHAEKSPDYVFKTLALDKMGAKDFENPQFARWTEFITKANTKDPEAAVYATLGAHYSDEALAKMLAAGIKVESTENLAANLRILQFKEWVSQGKTPESVNAMLGLATNTDDLTKKVSRDFE
;
A
#
# COMPACT_ATOMS: atom_id res chain seq x y z
N ALA A 1 -27.00 -26.66 0.06
CA ALA A 1 -26.54 -26.09 -1.23
C ALA A 1 -25.32 -25.23 -0.92
N GLY A 2 -24.26 -25.33 -1.72
CA GLY A 2 -23.03 -24.53 -1.56
C GLY A 2 -23.05 -23.28 -2.44
N THR A 3 -21.91 -22.92 -3.01
CA THR A 3 -21.73 -21.77 -3.93
C THR A 3 -22.69 -21.76 -5.13
N ASN A 4 -23.19 -22.93 -5.55
CA ASN A 4 -24.06 -23.08 -6.71
C ASN A 4 -25.57 -23.02 -6.36
N LEU A 5 -25.93 -22.36 -5.26
CA LEU A 5 -27.32 -22.23 -4.82
C LEU A 5 -28.24 -21.69 -5.93
N PHE A 6 -27.77 -20.68 -6.65
CA PHE A 6 -28.54 -19.98 -7.69
C PHE A 6 -28.80 -20.81 -8.95
N GLU A 7 -28.01 -21.86 -9.18
CA GLU A 7 -28.18 -22.81 -10.28
C GLU A 7 -29.21 -23.90 -9.96
N SER A 8 -29.62 -24.03 -8.69
CA SER A 8 -30.53 -25.10 -8.25
C SER A 8 -31.95 -24.87 -8.77
N PRO A 9 -32.56 -25.86 -9.46
CA PRO A 9 -33.97 -25.80 -9.84
C PRO A 9 -34.90 -25.63 -8.64
N GLY A 10 -34.54 -26.19 -7.49
CA GLY A 10 -35.28 -26.04 -6.24
C GLY A 10 -35.25 -24.60 -5.72
N PHE A 11 -34.09 -23.95 -5.80
CA PHE A 11 -33.94 -22.54 -5.42
C PHE A 11 -34.75 -21.63 -6.34
N SER A 12 -34.70 -21.84 -7.65
CA SER A 12 -35.50 -21.09 -8.62
C SER A 12 -37.01 -21.22 -8.38
N LYS A 13 -37.50 -22.43 -8.08
CA LYS A 13 -38.90 -22.66 -7.69
C LYS A 13 -39.27 -21.94 -6.40
N TRP A 14 -38.40 -21.98 -5.39
CA TRP A 14 -38.62 -21.28 -4.13
C TRP A 14 -38.62 -19.76 -4.29
N VAL A 15 -37.68 -19.19 -5.05
CA VAL A 15 -37.67 -17.76 -5.40
C VAL A 15 -39.00 -17.37 -6.05
N THR A 16 -39.45 -18.13 -7.06
CA THR A 16 -40.74 -17.90 -7.73
C THR A 16 -41.92 -17.93 -6.74
N TYR A 17 -41.90 -18.87 -5.79
CA TYR A 17 -42.91 -18.96 -4.74
C TYR A 17 -42.88 -17.71 -3.85
N VAL A 18 -41.72 -17.29 -3.34
CA VAL A 18 -41.61 -16.11 -2.48
C VAL A 18 -42.03 -14.83 -3.22
N THR A 19 -41.63 -14.68 -4.49
CA THR A 19 -42.02 -13.55 -5.34
C THR A 19 -43.53 -13.45 -5.54
N LYS A 20 -44.23 -14.57 -5.67
CA LYS A 20 -45.70 -14.58 -5.85
C LYS A 20 -46.49 -14.35 -4.56
N ASN A 21 -45.90 -14.68 -3.40
CA ASN A 21 -46.62 -14.74 -2.12
C ASN A 21 -46.19 -13.67 -1.11
N SER A 22 -45.23 -12.80 -1.44
CA SER A 22 -44.81 -11.70 -0.56
C SER A 22 -45.55 -10.41 -0.90
N ASN A 23 -46.12 -9.76 0.13
CA ASN A 23 -47.05 -8.65 -0.07
C ASN A 23 -46.40 -7.32 -0.52
N GLU A 24 -45.12 -7.05 -0.20
CA GLU A 24 -44.49 -5.76 -0.57
C GLU A 24 -43.00 -5.84 -0.95
N ALA A 25 -42.20 -6.77 -0.40
CA ALA A 25 -40.76 -6.81 -0.64
C ALA A 25 -40.21 -8.25 -0.78
N PRO A 26 -40.47 -8.95 -1.89
CA PRO A 26 -40.04 -10.33 -2.08
C PRO A 26 -38.53 -10.50 -2.01
N GLU A 27 -37.73 -9.57 -2.54
CA GLU A 27 -36.27 -9.64 -2.45
C GLU A 27 -35.77 -9.53 -1.01
N MET A 28 -36.43 -8.73 -0.15
CA MET A 28 -36.08 -8.64 1.26
C MET A 28 -36.37 -9.95 2.01
N ALA A 29 -37.49 -10.61 1.70
CA ALA A 29 -37.82 -11.92 2.27
C ALA A 29 -36.80 -13.00 1.83
N ILE A 30 -36.41 -12.98 0.55
CA ILE A 30 -35.37 -13.86 0.01
C ILE A 30 -34.05 -13.59 0.72
N PHE A 31 -33.61 -12.34 0.77
CA PHE A 31 -32.37 -11.93 1.43
C PHE A 31 -32.35 -12.36 2.90
N SER A 32 -33.41 -12.07 3.66
CA SER A 32 -33.49 -12.40 5.09
C SER A 32 -33.38 -13.90 5.33
N THR A 33 -33.99 -14.72 4.47
CA THR A 33 -33.88 -16.18 4.55
C THR A 33 -32.44 -16.64 4.27
N LEU A 34 -31.79 -16.07 3.25
CA LEU A 34 -30.40 -16.41 2.93
C LEU A 34 -29.42 -15.96 4.04
N ALA A 35 -29.58 -14.74 4.54
CA ALA A 35 -28.76 -14.20 5.62
C ALA A 35 -28.92 -14.97 6.94
N PHE A 36 -30.07 -15.64 7.15
CA PHE A 36 -30.26 -16.53 8.30
C PHE A 36 -29.47 -17.84 8.17
N HIS A 37 -29.26 -18.33 6.94
CA HIS A 37 -28.63 -19.64 6.70
C HIS A 37 -27.14 -19.57 6.36
N TYR A 38 -26.65 -18.44 5.87
CA TYR A 38 -25.27 -18.26 5.44
C TYR A 38 -24.58 -17.16 6.25
N SER A 39 -23.29 -17.34 6.56
CA SER A 39 -22.47 -16.24 7.06
C SER A 39 -22.34 -15.14 6.01
N ASP A 40 -21.97 -13.93 6.45
CA ASP A 40 -21.81 -12.78 5.55
C ASP A 40 -20.81 -13.06 4.40
N ASP A 41 -19.62 -13.61 4.69
CA ASP A 41 -18.63 -14.01 3.65
C ASP A 41 -19.19 -15.09 2.72
N ALA A 42 -19.88 -16.10 3.25
CA ALA A 42 -20.42 -17.18 2.43
C ALA A 42 -21.52 -16.66 1.49
N LEU A 43 -22.46 -15.87 2.01
CA LEU A 43 -23.51 -15.23 1.22
C LEU A 43 -22.89 -14.30 0.18
N ALA A 44 -21.90 -13.51 0.57
CA ALA A 44 -21.18 -12.61 -0.31
C ALA A 44 -20.53 -13.36 -1.49
N ARG A 45 -19.93 -14.53 -1.27
CA ARG A 45 -19.35 -15.37 -2.34
C ARG A 45 -20.40 -16.00 -3.24
N ILE A 46 -21.51 -16.48 -2.66
CA ILE A 46 -22.65 -17.02 -3.42
C ILE A 46 -23.20 -15.94 -4.36
N LEU A 47 -23.44 -14.73 -3.85
CA LEU A 47 -23.95 -13.60 -4.64
C LEU A 47 -22.96 -13.15 -5.71
N LEU A 48 -21.67 -13.14 -5.41
CA LEU A 48 -20.63 -12.81 -6.40
C LEU A 48 -20.67 -13.79 -7.58
N THR A 49 -20.72 -15.10 -7.30
CA THR A 49 -20.80 -16.16 -8.33
C THR A 49 -22.09 -16.02 -9.13
N ALA A 50 -23.23 -15.78 -8.46
CA ALA A 50 -24.52 -15.63 -9.11
C ALA A 50 -24.61 -14.40 -10.04
N LYS A 51 -23.74 -13.39 -9.89
CA LYS A 51 -23.67 -12.24 -10.79
C LYS A 51 -22.95 -12.52 -12.12
N GLU A 52 -22.23 -13.64 -12.22
CA GLU A 52 -21.52 -14.04 -13.43
C GLU A 52 -22.45 -14.69 -14.47
N THR A 53 -23.65 -15.10 -14.06
CA THR A 53 -24.66 -15.72 -14.94
C THR A 53 -25.81 -14.75 -15.22
N ASP A 54 -26.09 -14.47 -16.48
CA ASP A 54 -27.10 -13.48 -16.91
C ASP A 54 -28.49 -13.72 -16.31
N SER A 55 -28.92 -14.98 -16.20
CA SER A 55 -30.24 -15.34 -15.67
C SER A 55 -30.41 -15.09 -14.17
N THR A 56 -29.32 -15.00 -13.41
CA THR A 56 -29.33 -14.82 -11.94
C THR A 56 -28.79 -13.47 -11.49
N LYS A 57 -28.15 -12.73 -12.41
CA LYS A 57 -27.45 -11.47 -12.15
C LYS A 57 -28.34 -10.39 -11.52
N ASP A 58 -29.56 -10.22 -12.01
CA ASP A 58 -30.46 -9.18 -11.51
C ASP A 58 -30.85 -9.43 -10.05
N LEU A 59 -31.26 -10.66 -9.73
CA LEU A 59 -31.60 -11.04 -8.37
C LEU A 59 -30.38 -10.94 -7.45
N ALA A 60 -29.23 -11.48 -7.88
CA ALA A 60 -28.01 -11.45 -7.09
C ALA A 60 -27.55 -10.01 -6.77
N THR A 61 -27.68 -9.10 -7.74
CA THR A 61 -27.35 -7.67 -7.55
C THR A 61 -28.29 -7.00 -6.56
N LYS A 62 -29.60 -7.29 -6.62
CA LYS A 62 -30.57 -6.77 -5.64
C LYS A 62 -30.27 -7.27 -4.23
N LEU A 63 -29.96 -8.56 -4.08
CA LEU A 63 -29.65 -9.17 -2.78
C LEU A 63 -28.33 -8.65 -2.19
N GLU A 64 -27.33 -8.39 -3.03
CA GLU A 64 -26.10 -7.72 -2.60
C GLU A 64 -26.38 -6.30 -2.09
N GLY A 65 -27.21 -5.53 -2.80
CA GLY A 65 -27.63 -4.20 -2.34
C GLY A 65 -28.36 -4.24 -0.99
N LEU A 66 -29.20 -5.24 -0.77
CA LEU A 66 -29.86 -5.47 0.52
C LEU A 66 -28.86 -5.86 1.61
N GLN A 67 -27.83 -6.65 1.30
CA GLN A 67 -26.77 -6.97 2.25
C GLN A 67 -26.01 -5.72 2.70
N LEU A 68 -25.57 -4.89 1.74
CA LEU A 68 -24.88 -3.63 2.02
C LEU A 68 -25.77 -2.69 2.86
N LYS A 69 -27.02 -2.51 2.44
CA LYS A 69 -28.00 -1.70 3.16
C LYS A 69 -28.23 -2.20 4.58
N SER A 70 -28.31 -3.52 4.78
CA SER A 70 -28.50 -4.10 6.12
C SER A 70 -27.33 -3.78 7.05
N TRP A 71 -26.09 -3.78 6.55
CA TRP A 71 -24.93 -3.38 7.34
C TRP A 71 -24.92 -1.88 7.64
N VAL A 72 -25.33 -1.04 6.68
CA VAL A 72 -25.44 0.42 6.88
C VAL A 72 -26.53 0.74 7.91
N ASP A 73 -27.72 0.18 7.76
CA ASP A 73 -28.87 0.41 8.66
C ASP A 73 -28.58 -0.11 10.08
N ALA A 74 -27.79 -1.19 10.20
CA ALA A 74 -27.33 -1.72 11.48
C ALA A 74 -26.12 -0.96 12.08
N GLY A 75 -25.66 0.13 11.45
CA GLY A 75 -24.55 0.96 11.93
C GLY A 75 -23.23 0.20 12.03
N LYS A 76 -22.97 -0.76 11.12
CA LYS A 76 -21.70 -1.50 11.11
C LYS A 76 -20.54 -0.55 10.81
N THR A 77 -19.37 -0.84 11.37
CA THR A 77 -18.15 -0.08 11.08
C THR A 77 -17.45 -0.67 9.85
N PRO A 78 -16.58 0.11 9.19
CA PRO A 78 -15.70 -0.41 8.14
C PRO A 78 -14.91 -1.66 8.58
N ASP A 79 -14.39 -1.68 9.81
CA ASP A 79 -13.67 -2.85 10.38
C ASP A 79 -14.56 -4.08 10.56
N ASN A 80 -15.81 -3.92 10.99
CA ASN A 80 -16.76 -5.03 11.10
C ASN A 80 -17.02 -5.66 9.74
N VAL A 81 -17.31 -4.84 8.73
CA VAL A 81 -17.60 -5.34 7.37
C VAL A 81 -16.35 -5.95 6.73
N PHE A 82 -15.16 -5.41 7.01
CA PHE A 82 -13.89 -5.99 6.58
C PHE A 82 -13.74 -7.45 7.07
N LYS A 83 -14.05 -7.69 8.34
CA LYS A 83 -14.05 -9.02 8.97
C LYS A 83 -15.19 -9.92 8.47
N PHE A 84 -16.39 -9.37 8.27
CA PHE A 84 -17.53 -10.11 7.73
C PHE A 84 -17.23 -10.67 6.33
N LEU A 85 -16.43 -9.95 5.54
CA LEU A 85 -15.94 -10.35 4.23
C LEU A 85 -14.64 -11.16 4.26
N SER A 86 -14.15 -11.52 5.46
CA SER A 86 -12.90 -12.27 5.68
C SER A 86 -11.68 -11.67 4.97
N LEU A 87 -11.63 -10.34 4.80
CA LEU A 87 -10.55 -9.64 4.09
C LEU A 87 -9.25 -9.63 4.90
N GLU A 88 -9.32 -9.75 6.22
CA GLU A 88 -8.18 -9.90 7.12
C GLU A 88 -7.41 -11.22 6.89
N LYS A 89 -8.11 -12.24 6.38
CA LYS A 89 -7.50 -13.56 6.06
C LYS A 89 -6.85 -13.57 4.67
N ALA A 90 -7.08 -12.55 3.85
CA ALA A 90 -6.50 -12.46 2.51
C ALA A 90 -5.02 -12.06 2.51
N GLY A 91 -4.50 -11.60 3.65
CA GLY A 91 -3.12 -11.14 3.77
C GLY A 91 -2.81 -10.00 2.79
N THR A 92 -1.61 -10.00 2.21
CA THR A 92 -1.19 -8.99 1.24
C THR A 92 -1.99 -9.00 -0.07
N LYS A 93 -2.86 -9.99 -0.28
CA LYS A 93 -3.73 -10.11 -1.46
C LYS A 93 -5.12 -9.49 -1.25
N ALA A 94 -5.36 -8.77 -0.15
CA ALA A 94 -6.66 -8.17 0.13
C ALA A 94 -7.18 -7.28 -1.00
N PHE A 95 -6.34 -6.44 -1.62
CA PHE A 95 -6.73 -5.58 -2.76
C PHE A 95 -7.15 -6.36 -4.01
N ALA A 96 -6.62 -7.58 -4.20
CA ALA A 96 -6.97 -8.45 -5.33
C ALA A 96 -8.19 -9.34 -5.02
N ASN A 97 -8.67 -9.34 -3.78
CA ASN A 97 -9.86 -10.10 -3.40
C ASN A 97 -11.11 -9.39 -3.95
N PRO A 98 -11.98 -10.06 -4.72
CA PRO A 98 -13.21 -9.45 -5.24
C PRO A 98 -14.12 -8.84 -4.15
N GLN A 99 -14.07 -9.35 -2.92
CA GLN A 99 -14.83 -8.78 -1.80
C GLN A 99 -14.33 -7.40 -1.35
N PHE A 100 -13.12 -7.00 -1.74
CA PHE A 100 -12.58 -5.68 -1.42
C PHE A 100 -13.40 -4.57 -2.07
N ALA A 101 -13.84 -4.75 -3.32
CA ALA A 101 -14.74 -3.80 -3.98
C ALA A 101 -16.07 -3.65 -3.23
N ARG A 102 -16.63 -4.77 -2.74
CA ARG A 102 -17.85 -4.75 -1.92
C ARG A 102 -17.65 -4.00 -0.60
N TRP A 103 -16.48 -4.15 0.04
CA TRP A 103 -16.14 -3.39 1.24
C TRP A 103 -16.02 -1.89 0.95
N THR A 104 -15.41 -1.49 -0.16
CA THR A 104 -15.35 -0.08 -0.56
C THR A 104 -16.73 0.49 -0.89
N ASP A 105 -17.62 -0.32 -1.49
CA ASP A 105 -19.01 0.06 -1.77
C ASP A 105 -19.78 0.30 -0.48
N PHE A 106 -19.61 -0.58 0.53
CA PHE A 106 -20.18 -0.38 1.86
C PHE A 106 -19.78 0.99 2.46
N ILE A 107 -18.48 1.31 2.44
CA ILE A 107 -17.97 2.58 3.01
C ILE A 107 -18.55 3.79 2.28
N SER A 108 -18.71 3.70 0.95
CA SER A 108 -19.32 4.79 0.17
C SER A 108 -20.79 5.01 0.53
N GLN A 109 -21.52 3.93 0.87
CA GLN A 109 -22.94 3.99 1.23
C GLN A 109 -23.17 4.37 2.70
N SER A 110 -22.23 4.08 3.60
CA SER A 110 -22.36 4.34 5.04
C SER A 110 -22.25 5.82 5.44
N LYS A 111 -22.16 6.74 4.46
CA LYS A 111 -21.93 8.19 4.69
C LYS A 111 -20.74 8.46 5.61
N THR A 112 -19.73 7.59 5.59
CA THR A 112 -18.56 7.69 6.46
C THR A 112 -17.79 8.97 6.16
N GLN A 113 -17.56 9.78 7.18
CA GLN A 113 -16.75 10.98 7.06
C GLN A 113 -15.32 10.60 6.68
N ASN A 114 -14.81 11.18 5.60
CA ASN A 114 -13.49 10.87 5.03
C ASN A 114 -13.28 9.35 4.80
N ALA A 115 -14.00 8.81 3.80
CA ALA A 115 -13.99 7.41 3.43
C ALA A 115 -12.57 6.83 3.24
N ASP A 116 -11.68 7.56 2.57
CA ASP A 116 -10.31 7.11 2.33
C ASP A 116 -9.53 6.97 3.65
N MET A 117 -9.67 7.91 4.59
CA MET A 117 -9.03 7.79 5.91
C MET A 117 -9.62 6.62 6.73
N ALA A 118 -10.93 6.40 6.64
CA ALA A 118 -11.57 5.25 7.30
C ALA A 118 -11.07 3.91 6.73
N MET A 119 -10.87 3.83 5.41
CA MET A 119 -10.22 2.68 4.77
C MET A 119 -8.80 2.49 5.30
N TYR A 120 -7.98 3.54 5.31
CA TYR A 120 -6.61 3.48 5.80
C TYR A 120 -6.52 3.02 7.26
N ILE A 121 -7.34 3.60 8.15
CA ILE A 121 -7.38 3.21 9.57
C ILE A 121 -7.75 1.72 9.70
N THR A 122 -8.77 1.28 8.98
CA THR A 122 -9.19 -0.13 9.00
C THR A 122 -8.09 -1.05 8.48
N LEU A 123 -7.39 -0.68 7.42
CA LEU A 123 -6.26 -1.47 6.94
C LEU A 123 -5.13 -1.51 7.99
N GLY A 124 -4.87 -0.40 8.69
CA GLY A 124 -3.90 -0.31 9.77
C GLY A 124 -4.23 -1.10 11.04
N THR A 125 -5.48 -1.54 11.24
CA THR A 125 -5.81 -2.46 12.35
C THR A 125 -5.41 -3.91 12.05
N HIS A 126 -5.22 -4.27 10.77
CA HIS A 126 -4.95 -5.65 10.33
C HIS A 126 -3.55 -5.84 9.75
N TYR A 127 -2.91 -4.77 9.27
CA TYR A 127 -1.62 -4.83 8.58
C TYR A 127 -0.62 -3.84 9.20
N SER A 128 0.64 -4.26 9.32
CA SER A 128 1.74 -3.37 9.71
C SER A 128 2.01 -2.31 8.64
N ASP A 129 2.66 -1.22 9.01
CA ASP A 129 3.07 -0.16 8.07
C ASP A 129 3.90 -0.72 6.89
N GLU A 130 4.82 -1.67 7.15
CA GLU A 130 5.62 -2.34 6.11
C GLU A 130 4.72 -3.17 5.18
N ALA A 131 3.75 -3.90 5.73
CA ALA A 131 2.81 -4.67 4.93
C ALA A 131 1.93 -3.76 4.07
N LEU A 132 1.42 -2.67 4.63
CA LEU A 132 0.63 -1.66 3.91
C LEU A 132 1.43 -1.03 2.78
N ALA A 133 2.68 -0.63 3.03
CA ALA A 133 3.53 -0.04 2.00
C ALA A 133 3.72 -1.00 0.81
N LYS A 134 3.97 -2.29 1.07
CA LYS A 134 4.08 -3.32 0.01
C LYS A 134 2.76 -3.55 -0.71
N MET A 135 1.64 -3.58 0.01
CA MET A 135 0.31 -3.77 -0.57
C MET A 135 -0.05 -2.62 -1.51
N PHE A 136 0.20 -1.37 -1.10
CA PHE A 136 -0.07 -0.20 -1.94
C PHE A 136 0.85 -0.15 -3.16
N ALA A 137 2.13 -0.46 -2.99
CA ALA A 137 3.07 -0.57 -4.10
C ALA A 137 2.60 -1.61 -5.15
N ALA A 138 2.25 -2.82 -4.72
CA ALA A 138 1.74 -3.86 -5.61
C ALA A 138 0.41 -3.47 -6.28
N ALA A 139 -0.49 -2.81 -5.54
CA ALA A 139 -1.78 -2.37 -6.08
C ALA A 139 -1.66 -1.18 -7.07
N LYS A 140 -0.55 -0.43 -7.05
CA LYS A 140 -0.26 0.62 -8.05
C LYS A 140 0.13 0.07 -9.42
N GLU A 141 0.65 -1.16 -9.46
CA GLU A 141 1.02 -1.86 -10.71
C GLU A 141 -0.20 -2.44 -11.45
N VAL A 142 -1.38 -2.44 -10.82
CA VAL A 142 -2.62 -2.95 -11.41
C VAL A 142 -3.57 -1.78 -11.69
N GLU A 143 -3.92 -1.59 -12.97
CA GLU A 143 -4.67 -0.41 -13.44
C GLU A 143 -6.00 -0.21 -12.69
N SER A 144 -6.73 -1.29 -12.39
CA SER A 144 -8.01 -1.22 -11.67
C SER A 144 -7.88 -0.75 -10.21
N THR A 145 -6.72 -0.92 -9.57
CA THR A 145 -6.50 -0.53 -8.17
C THR A 145 -5.57 0.68 -8.02
N LYS A 146 -4.90 1.10 -9.08
CA LYS A 146 -3.85 2.13 -9.09
C LYS A 146 -4.28 3.45 -8.45
N THR A 147 -5.46 3.94 -8.82
CA THR A 147 -5.98 5.22 -8.32
C THR A 147 -6.24 5.19 -6.82
N LEU A 148 -6.86 4.11 -6.30
CA LEU A 148 -7.09 3.96 -4.87
C LEU A 148 -5.78 3.77 -4.11
N ALA A 149 -4.89 2.91 -4.62
CA ALA A 149 -3.60 2.63 -4.01
C ALA A 149 -2.73 3.89 -3.89
N THR A 150 -2.76 4.76 -4.91
CA THR A 150 -2.06 6.06 -4.88
C THR A 150 -2.61 6.97 -3.78
N ARG A 151 -3.93 7.02 -3.57
CA ARG A 151 -4.53 7.79 -2.47
C ARG A 151 -4.15 7.22 -1.10
N MET A 152 -4.20 5.88 -0.94
CA MET A 152 -3.81 5.22 0.31
C MET A 152 -2.34 5.45 0.66
N GLU A 153 -1.46 5.40 -0.34
CA GLU A 153 -0.03 5.73 -0.20
C GLU A 153 0.18 7.19 0.25
N GLY A 154 -0.55 8.14 -0.34
CA GLY A 154 -0.49 9.56 0.07
C GLY A 154 -0.98 9.78 1.50
N ILE A 155 -2.03 9.08 1.93
CA ILE A 155 -2.52 9.09 3.32
C ILE A 155 -1.47 8.50 4.26
N GLN A 156 -0.86 7.37 3.89
CA GLN A 156 0.22 6.76 4.67
C GLN A 156 1.38 7.73 4.90
N LEU A 157 1.81 8.42 3.85
CA LEU A 157 2.88 9.42 3.92
C LEU A 157 2.51 10.58 4.86
N THR A 158 1.29 11.10 4.70
CA THR A 158 0.77 12.21 5.50
C THR A 158 0.66 11.80 6.97
N ASN A 159 0.20 10.58 7.25
CA ASN A 159 0.09 10.05 8.60
C ASN A 159 1.46 9.83 9.25
N TRP A 160 2.47 9.39 8.51
CA TRP A 160 3.83 9.31 9.04
C TRP A 160 4.39 10.68 9.40
N VAL A 161 4.08 11.73 8.61
CA VAL A 161 4.48 13.12 8.94
C VAL A 161 3.79 13.59 10.21
N HIS A 162 2.47 13.42 10.32
CA HIS A 162 1.72 13.84 11.51
C HIS A 162 2.11 13.06 12.77
N ALA A 163 2.52 11.79 12.60
CA ALA A 163 3.01 10.96 13.70
C ALA A 163 4.50 11.17 13.99
N GLU A 164 5.13 12.18 13.39
CA GLU A 164 6.54 12.55 13.58
C GLU A 164 7.49 11.34 13.46
N LYS A 165 7.22 10.46 12.49
CA LYS A 165 8.08 9.30 12.23
C LYS A 165 9.48 9.78 11.84
N SER A 166 10.51 9.05 12.25
CA SER A 166 11.87 9.40 11.83
C SER A 166 12.11 9.01 10.36
N PRO A 167 13.01 9.72 9.66
CA PRO A 167 13.50 9.29 8.35
C PRO A 167 13.96 7.82 8.34
N ASP A 168 14.69 7.38 9.37
CA ASP A 168 15.14 5.99 9.53
C ASP A 168 13.99 4.99 9.65
N TYR A 169 12.93 5.31 10.39
CA TYR A 169 11.74 4.45 10.50
C TYR A 169 11.09 4.23 9.14
N VAL A 170 10.86 5.32 8.39
CA VAL A 170 10.23 5.23 7.06
C VAL A 170 11.15 4.52 6.08
N PHE A 171 12.47 4.74 6.15
CA PHE A 171 13.47 4.06 5.33
C PHE A 171 13.37 2.53 5.47
N LYS A 172 13.36 2.02 6.70
CA LYS A 172 13.20 0.60 7.01
C LYS A 172 11.82 0.06 6.66
N THR A 173 10.78 0.85 6.88
CA THR A 173 9.38 0.47 6.57
C THR A 173 9.18 0.27 5.06
N LEU A 174 9.88 1.05 4.25
CA LEU A 174 9.92 0.92 2.79
C LEU A 174 10.95 -0.14 2.31
N ALA A 175 11.56 -0.87 3.26
CA ALA A 175 12.56 -1.91 3.03
C ALA A 175 13.82 -1.42 2.28
N LEU A 176 14.12 -0.12 2.31
CA LEU A 176 15.27 0.48 1.61
C LEU A 176 16.62 0.09 2.24
N ASP A 177 16.61 -0.33 3.50
CA ASP A 177 17.76 -0.88 4.23
C ASP A 177 18.18 -2.27 3.74
N LYS A 178 17.26 -2.98 3.07
CA LYS A 178 17.50 -4.31 2.50
C LYS A 178 17.89 -4.24 1.03
N MET A 179 17.76 -3.08 0.41
CA MET A 179 18.15 -2.85 -0.97
C MET A 179 19.62 -2.47 -0.98
N GLY A 180 20.44 -3.17 -1.77
CA GLY A 180 21.86 -2.82 -1.86
C GLY A 180 22.04 -1.45 -2.51
N ALA A 181 23.29 -0.98 -2.57
CA ALA A 181 23.70 0.28 -3.20
C ALA A 181 23.33 0.46 -4.69
N LYS A 182 22.65 -0.51 -5.32
CA LYS A 182 22.29 -0.52 -6.74
C LYS A 182 20.90 0.02 -7.04
N ASP A 183 20.06 0.26 -6.03
CA ASP A 183 18.63 0.52 -6.25
C ASP A 183 18.21 1.96 -5.89
N PHE A 184 19.05 2.97 -6.13
CA PHE A 184 18.66 4.39 -6.00
C PHE A 184 17.49 4.78 -6.90
N GLU A 185 17.29 4.05 -8.00
CA GLU A 185 16.17 4.22 -8.92
C GLU A 185 14.86 3.61 -8.39
N ASN A 186 14.88 2.96 -7.21
CA ASN A 186 13.69 2.36 -6.64
C ASN A 186 12.63 3.46 -6.38
N PRO A 187 11.39 3.30 -6.88
CA PRO A 187 10.32 4.27 -6.63
C PRO A 187 10.05 4.53 -5.13
N GLN A 188 10.37 3.58 -4.26
CA GLN A 188 10.27 3.75 -2.81
C GLN A 188 11.30 4.73 -2.25
N PHE A 189 12.45 4.89 -2.91
CA PHE A 189 13.44 5.89 -2.53
C PHE A 189 12.90 7.31 -2.74
N ALA A 190 12.29 7.57 -3.91
CA ALA A 190 11.64 8.85 -4.19
C ALA A 190 10.53 9.13 -3.15
N ARG A 191 9.73 8.12 -2.81
CA ARG A 191 8.70 8.22 -1.78
C ARG A 191 9.26 8.57 -0.39
N TRP A 192 10.39 7.95 -0.02
CA TRP A 192 11.08 8.26 1.23
C TRP A 192 11.63 9.69 1.27
N THR A 193 12.20 10.18 0.15
CA THR A 193 12.66 11.57 0.08
C THR A 193 11.49 12.56 0.13
N GLU A 194 10.35 12.24 -0.49
CA GLU A 194 9.12 13.03 -0.41
C GLU A 194 8.61 13.12 1.03
N PHE A 195 8.67 12.01 1.79
CA PHE A 195 8.36 12.01 3.21
C PHE A 195 9.21 13.04 3.98
N ILE A 196 10.53 13.02 3.80
CA ILE A 196 11.46 13.91 4.52
C ILE A 196 11.20 15.38 4.18
N THR A 197 10.92 15.69 2.91
CA THR A 197 10.55 17.04 2.48
C THR A 197 9.22 17.47 3.11
N LYS A 198 8.20 16.59 3.12
CA LYS A 198 6.89 16.90 3.72
C LYS A 198 6.93 17.01 5.25
N ALA A 199 7.84 16.30 5.90
CA ALA A 199 8.10 16.45 7.33
C ALA A 199 8.71 17.83 7.70
N ASN A 200 8.94 18.70 6.70
CA ASN A 200 9.49 20.05 6.87
C ASN A 200 10.76 20.05 7.72
N THR A 201 11.63 19.08 7.44
CA THR A 201 12.96 19.02 8.06
C THR A 201 13.74 20.27 7.65
N LYS A 202 14.40 20.93 8.61
CA LYS A 202 15.17 22.16 8.35
C LYS A 202 16.21 22.00 7.25
N ASP A 203 16.71 20.77 7.09
CA ASP A 203 17.66 20.36 6.08
C ASP A 203 17.33 18.93 5.61
N PRO A 204 16.46 18.78 4.59
CA PRO A 204 16.06 17.47 4.06
C PRO A 204 17.24 16.66 3.54
N GLU A 205 18.17 17.29 2.84
CA GLU A 205 19.36 16.65 2.30
C GLU A 205 20.28 16.12 3.41
N ALA A 206 20.47 16.88 4.49
CA ALA A 206 21.22 16.38 5.64
C ALA A 206 20.52 15.19 6.31
N ALA A 207 19.18 15.21 6.42
CA ALA A 207 18.41 14.09 6.97
C ALA A 207 18.53 12.82 6.09
N VAL A 208 18.48 12.99 4.77
CA VAL A 208 18.73 11.91 3.80
C VAL A 208 20.15 11.37 3.97
N TYR A 209 21.16 12.24 3.95
CA TYR A 209 22.57 11.87 4.07
C TYR A 209 22.85 11.13 5.38
N ALA A 210 22.37 11.66 6.51
CA ALA A 210 22.54 11.04 7.82
C ALA A 210 21.89 9.65 7.91
N THR A 211 20.71 9.48 7.34
CA THR A 211 20.04 8.16 7.31
C THR A 211 20.85 7.19 6.46
N LEU A 212 21.29 7.57 5.27
CA LEU A 212 22.11 6.71 4.42
C LEU A 212 23.44 6.34 5.09
N GLY A 213 24.13 7.29 5.72
CA GLY A 213 25.37 7.05 6.45
C GLY A 213 25.21 6.09 7.64
N ALA A 214 24.00 5.95 8.20
CA ALA A 214 23.72 4.99 9.25
C ALA A 214 23.53 3.54 8.72
N HIS A 215 23.23 3.37 7.42
CA HIS A 215 22.94 2.07 6.80
C HIS A 215 24.04 1.56 5.88
N TYR A 216 24.91 2.44 5.40
CA TYR A 216 25.95 2.11 4.43
C TYR A 216 27.32 2.55 4.94
N SER A 217 28.35 1.76 4.63
CA SER A 217 29.73 2.20 4.84
C SER A 217 30.05 3.44 3.99
N ASP A 218 31.03 4.24 4.42
CA ASP A 218 31.49 5.42 3.67
C ASP A 218 31.83 5.08 2.20
N GLU A 219 32.51 3.95 1.97
CA GLU A 219 32.84 3.46 0.63
C GLU A 219 31.57 3.14 -0.18
N ALA A 220 30.64 2.37 0.41
CA ALA A 220 29.41 1.97 -0.27
C ALA A 220 28.56 3.19 -0.62
N LEU A 221 28.36 4.11 0.34
CA LEU A 221 27.61 5.34 0.14
C LEU A 221 28.27 6.24 -0.93
N ALA A 222 29.59 6.39 -0.90
CA ALA A 222 30.29 7.19 -1.88
C ALA A 222 30.14 6.66 -3.32
N LYS A 223 30.20 5.33 -3.51
CA LYS A 223 29.92 4.69 -4.80
C LYS A 223 28.47 4.87 -5.22
N MET A 224 27.55 4.73 -4.27
CA MET A 224 26.12 4.91 -4.47
C MET A 224 25.80 6.32 -5.02
N LEU A 225 26.35 7.36 -4.38
CA LEU A 225 26.17 8.74 -4.82
C LEU A 225 26.83 9.00 -6.18
N ALA A 226 28.02 8.43 -6.43
CA ALA A 226 28.69 8.53 -7.72
C ALA A 226 27.86 7.93 -8.86
N ALA A 227 27.15 6.83 -8.59
CA ALA A 227 26.24 6.20 -9.53
C ALA A 227 24.97 7.04 -9.73
N GLY A 228 24.34 7.53 -8.65
CA GLY A 228 23.14 8.35 -8.71
C GLY A 228 23.31 9.66 -9.48
N ILE A 229 24.52 10.24 -9.47
CA ILE A 229 24.86 11.43 -10.30
C ILE A 229 24.76 11.13 -11.81
N LYS A 230 24.93 9.87 -12.23
CA LYS A 230 24.85 9.50 -13.66
C LYS A 230 23.42 9.27 -14.15
N VAL A 231 22.42 9.30 -13.27
CA VAL A 231 21.03 8.99 -13.57
C VAL A 231 20.20 10.27 -13.46
N GLU A 232 19.56 10.68 -14.55
CA GLU A 232 18.84 11.95 -14.68
C GLU A 232 17.83 12.18 -13.55
N SER A 233 17.07 11.15 -13.15
CA SER A 233 16.06 11.25 -12.10
C SER A 233 16.62 11.45 -10.70
N THR A 234 17.89 11.12 -10.44
CA THR A 234 18.54 11.21 -9.12
C THR A 234 19.73 12.16 -9.08
N GLU A 235 20.12 12.73 -10.21
CA GLU A 235 21.37 13.50 -10.37
C GLU A 235 21.50 14.62 -9.34
N ASN A 236 20.50 15.51 -9.28
CA ASN A 236 20.52 16.68 -8.40
C ASN A 236 20.62 16.30 -6.91
N LEU A 237 19.83 15.32 -6.49
CA LEU A 237 19.86 14.85 -5.11
C LEU A 237 21.22 14.21 -4.79
N ALA A 238 21.71 13.31 -5.65
CA ALA A 238 22.98 12.64 -5.44
C ALA A 238 24.16 13.62 -5.43
N ALA A 239 24.14 14.65 -6.27
CA ALA A 239 25.13 15.73 -6.28
C ALA A 239 25.11 16.55 -4.98
N ASN A 240 23.93 16.92 -4.47
CA ASN A 240 23.80 17.63 -3.20
C ASN A 240 24.31 16.79 -2.02
N LEU A 241 23.93 15.51 -1.98
CA LEU A 241 24.42 14.57 -0.96
C LEU A 241 25.94 14.35 -1.06
N ARG A 242 26.51 14.40 -2.26
CA ARG A 242 27.97 14.33 -2.48
C ARG A 242 28.70 15.54 -1.90
N ILE A 243 28.13 16.74 -2.05
CA ILE A 243 28.67 17.95 -1.43
C ILE A 243 28.67 17.82 0.10
N LEU A 244 27.59 17.30 0.69
CA LEU A 244 27.51 17.03 2.13
C LEU A 244 28.54 15.98 2.57
N GLN A 245 28.72 14.91 1.79
CA GLN A 245 29.75 13.90 2.03
C GLN A 245 31.15 14.50 2.12
N PHE A 246 31.54 15.34 1.16
CA PHE A 246 32.87 15.95 1.16
C PHE A 246 33.05 16.97 2.27
N LYS A 247 32.02 17.77 2.58
CA LYS A 247 32.05 18.67 3.75
C LYS A 247 32.28 17.91 5.06
N GLU A 248 31.62 16.77 5.22
CA GLU A 248 31.78 15.90 6.39
C GLU A 248 33.17 15.27 6.44
N TRP A 249 33.71 14.78 5.33
CA TRP A 249 35.08 14.24 5.30
C TRP A 249 36.13 15.31 5.62
N VAL A 250 35.97 16.54 5.11
CA VAL A 250 36.85 17.66 5.44
C VAL A 250 36.72 18.05 6.92
N SER A 251 35.52 18.10 7.49
CA SER A 251 35.31 18.42 8.90
C SER A 251 35.94 17.37 9.84
N GLN A 252 36.00 16.11 9.39
CA GLN A 252 36.71 15.01 10.07
C GLN A 252 38.23 15.02 9.84
N GLY A 253 38.75 15.95 9.05
CA GLY A 253 40.18 16.08 8.76
C GLY A 253 40.73 15.03 7.79
N LYS A 254 39.87 14.39 6.97
CA LYS A 254 40.32 13.41 5.97
C LYS A 254 41.12 14.12 4.87
N THR A 255 42.32 13.61 4.57
CA THR A 255 43.14 14.01 3.42
C THR A 255 42.81 13.16 2.19
N PRO A 256 43.18 13.59 0.96
CA PRO A 256 43.02 12.77 -0.24
C PRO A 256 43.60 11.36 -0.10
N GLU A 257 44.77 11.22 0.54
CA GLU A 257 45.39 9.90 0.78
C GLU A 257 44.54 9.03 1.69
N SER A 258 43.96 9.61 2.75
CA SER A 258 43.09 8.88 3.69
C SER A 258 41.77 8.47 3.04
N VAL A 259 41.19 9.31 2.18
CA VAL A 259 40.00 8.98 1.39
C VAL A 259 40.33 7.88 0.39
N ASN A 260 41.48 7.93 -0.27
CA ASN A 260 41.93 6.89 -1.19
C ASN A 260 42.09 5.52 -0.49
N ALA A 261 42.62 5.53 0.73
CA ALA A 261 42.73 4.33 1.56
C ALA A 261 41.35 3.80 1.99
N MET A 262 40.46 4.67 2.47
CA MET A 262 39.08 4.32 2.87
C MET A 262 38.26 3.75 1.71
N LEU A 263 38.45 4.30 0.51
CA LEU A 263 37.79 3.83 -0.71
C LEU A 263 38.43 2.56 -1.29
N GLY A 264 39.52 2.07 -0.71
CA GLY A 264 40.21 0.86 -1.16
C GLY A 264 40.85 1.00 -2.54
N LEU A 265 41.29 2.20 -2.96
CA LEU A 265 41.82 2.43 -4.32
C LEU A 265 43.04 1.56 -4.67
N ALA A 266 43.79 1.10 -3.67
CA ALA A 266 44.94 0.21 -3.85
C ALA A 266 44.53 -1.21 -4.27
N THR A 267 43.32 -1.65 -3.93
CA THR A 267 42.81 -3.01 -4.18
C THR A 267 41.60 -3.04 -5.10
N ASN A 268 40.94 -1.90 -5.29
CA ASN A 268 39.74 -1.74 -6.10
C ASN A 268 39.87 -0.52 -7.03
N THR A 269 39.86 -0.77 -8.33
CA THR A 269 40.11 0.25 -9.36
C THR A 269 38.86 0.60 -10.17
N ASP A 270 37.67 0.33 -9.64
CA ASP A 270 36.43 0.65 -10.34
C ASP A 270 36.31 2.15 -10.63
N ASP A 271 35.69 2.48 -11.77
CA ASP A 271 35.65 3.86 -12.28
C ASP A 271 34.86 4.80 -11.37
N LEU A 272 33.88 4.31 -10.60
CA LEU A 272 33.13 5.14 -9.66
C LEU A 272 34.02 5.54 -8.50
N THR A 273 34.78 4.60 -7.95
CA THR A 273 35.74 4.85 -6.86
C THR A 273 36.82 5.85 -7.27
N LYS A 274 37.41 5.70 -8.45
CA LYS A 274 38.38 6.66 -9.00
C LYS A 274 37.77 8.05 -9.21
N LYS A 275 36.52 8.10 -9.66
CA LYS A 275 35.79 9.36 -9.82
C LYS A 275 35.58 10.04 -8.47
N VAL A 276 35.13 9.31 -7.44
CA VAL A 276 34.95 9.85 -6.07
C VAL A 276 36.23 10.48 -5.56
N SER A 277 37.35 9.76 -5.67
CA SER A 277 38.66 10.21 -5.21
C SER A 277 39.09 11.50 -5.92
N ARG A 278 39.00 11.53 -7.26
CA ARG A 278 39.33 12.71 -8.05
C ARG A 278 38.42 13.91 -7.75
N ASP A 279 37.14 13.66 -7.49
CA ASP A 279 36.17 14.72 -7.17
C ASP A 279 36.44 15.31 -5.77
N PHE A 280 37.14 14.60 -4.88
CA PHE A 280 37.48 15.03 -3.52
C PHE A 280 38.82 15.80 -3.43
N GLU A 281 39.78 15.49 -4.31
CA GLU A 281 41.07 16.19 -4.45
C GLU A 281 40.92 17.69 -4.75
#